data_AF-A0A917V3C4-F1
#
_entry.id   AF-A0A917V3C4-F1
#
_cell.length_a   1.000
_cell.length_b   1.000
_cell.length_c   1.000
_cell.angle_alpha   90.00
_cell.angle_beta   90.00
_cell.angle_gamma   90.00
#
_symmetry.space_group_name_H-M   'P 1'
#
loop_
_entity.id
_entity.type
_entity.pdbx_description
1 polymer ?
#
loop_
_entity_poly.entity_id
_entity_poly.type
_entity_poly.pdbx_seq_one_letter_code
_entity_poly.pdbx_strand_id
1 'polypeptide(L)'
;MHDWSKMQSDSRGLPELAEIPVRYFARRCQADPNLWGVKAGIRVTHSGQSRPVVGFSCGEEPEAAWQRARSELFERLLTAWLKMSWAEASFRESVAPSTAAAIESLIGRDATGLAFHPDSSQARAHATFELMERHILGRIWYDDLRIQPLESSPRWSAPNVETALYTTVRQVELGHFVLSSIYDKRNEIFVVGSAIRETMNEAAEHAWEEAAVMHDSQLNDSQSPYVRPQSRERHRSLRGALSKDRFRHLQSKVGSTGEGGMRAIAVPSRLAREQLVQTSVGCLVRSWVPTGDFALVSDYRAANTDIVRDPFC
;
A
#
# COMPACT_ATOMS: atom_id res chain seq x y z
N MET A 1 5.05 13.85 28.86
CA MET A 1 4.86 14.12 27.41
C MET A 1 6.27 14.26 26.84
N HIS A 2 6.85 13.16 26.35
CA HIS A 2 8.20 13.19 25.80
C HIS A 2 8.16 13.85 24.42
N ASP A 3 9.01 14.84 24.20
CA ASP A 3 9.21 15.50 22.92
C ASP A 3 10.04 14.58 22.02
N TRP A 4 9.35 13.77 21.22
CA TRP A 4 9.94 12.79 20.30
C TRP A 4 10.53 13.43 19.03
N SER A 5 10.42 14.76 18.85
CA SER A 5 10.97 15.47 17.69
C SER A 5 12.51 15.48 17.62
N LYS A 6 13.18 14.99 18.68
CA LYS A 6 14.65 15.04 18.83
C LYS A 6 15.39 13.71 18.75
N MET A 7 14.73 12.58 18.47
CA MET A 7 15.45 11.35 18.13
C MET A 7 15.90 11.39 16.66
N GLN A 8 16.95 12.19 16.38
CA GLN A 8 17.81 11.93 15.22
C GLN A 8 18.54 10.62 15.50
N SER A 9 18.11 9.52 14.86
CA SER A 9 18.84 8.27 14.95
C SER A 9 20.23 8.48 14.36
N ASP A 10 21.24 8.28 15.19
CA ASP A 10 22.65 8.25 14.81
C ASP A 10 22.82 7.40 13.54
N SER A 11 23.27 8.01 12.44
CA SER A 11 23.37 7.36 11.12
C SER A 11 24.48 6.29 11.05
N ARG A 12 25.18 6.06 12.16
CA ARG A 12 26.22 5.05 12.30
C ARG A 12 25.64 3.65 12.10
N GLY A 13 25.88 3.08 10.92
CA GLY A 13 25.56 1.68 10.60
C GLY A 13 24.44 1.45 9.56
N LEU A 14 23.87 2.51 8.98
CA LEU A 14 23.02 2.35 7.80
C LEU A 14 23.89 2.00 6.58
N PRO A 15 23.57 0.95 5.80
CA PRO A 15 24.29 0.67 4.56
C PRO A 15 24.11 1.84 3.60
N GLU A 16 25.16 2.18 2.84
CA GLU A 16 25.07 3.16 1.76
C GLU A 16 24.13 2.62 0.68
N LEU A 17 22.84 2.98 0.77
CA LEU A 17 21.80 2.49 -0.13
C LEU A 17 22.11 2.80 -1.61
N ALA A 18 22.90 3.85 -1.88
CA ALA A 18 23.39 4.20 -3.21
C ALA A 18 24.21 3.07 -3.86
N GLU A 19 24.99 2.35 -3.06
CA GLU A 19 25.96 1.35 -3.49
C GLU A 19 25.35 -0.06 -3.60
N ILE A 20 24.12 -0.25 -3.12
CA ILE A 20 23.46 -1.56 -3.15
C ILE A 20 23.16 -1.94 -4.61
N PRO A 21 23.69 -3.09 -5.11
CA PRO A 21 23.45 -3.51 -6.48
C PRO A 21 22.03 -4.04 -6.65
N VAL A 22 21.13 -3.18 -7.13
CA VAL A 22 19.73 -3.52 -7.43
C VAL A 22 19.63 -4.15 -8.82
N ARG A 23 18.95 -5.31 -8.91
CA ARG A 23 18.59 -5.92 -10.20
C ARG A 23 17.17 -5.55 -10.57
N TYR A 24 16.95 -5.28 -11.86
CA TYR A 24 15.64 -4.92 -12.39
C TYR A 24 15.12 -5.98 -13.35
N PHE A 25 13.81 -6.16 -13.36
CA PHE A 25 13.08 -6.92 -14.36
C PHE A 25 11.86 -6.11 -14.77
N ALA A 26 11.70 -5.88 -16.07
CA ALA A 26 10.60 -5.10 -16.62
C ALA A 26 9.91 -5.87 -17.74
N ARG A 27 8.59 -5.74 -17.82
CA ARG A 27 7.77 -6.32 -18.88
C ARG A 27 6.52 -5.48 -19.10
N ARG A 28 5.94 -5.58 -20.30
CA ARG A 28 4.61 -5.01 -20.56
C ARG A 28 3.54 -5.79 -19.81
N CYS A 29 2.57 -5.09 -19.24
CA CYS A 29 1.42 -5.71 -18.60
C CYS A 29 0.46 -6.29 -19.66
N GLN A 30 -0.08 -7.48 -19.42
CA GLN A 30 -1.08 -8.05 -20.33
C GLN A 30 -2.43 -7.34 -20.24
N ALA A 31 -2.77 -6.82 -19.05
CA ALA A 31 -3.97 -6.04 -18.81
C ALA A 31 -3.93 -4.67 -19.49
N ASP A 32 -2.75 -4.09 -19.67
CA ASP A 32 -2.58 -2.82 -20.37
C ASP A 32 -1.19 -2.79 -21.02
N PRO A 33 -1.10 -3.01 -22.35
CA PRO A 33 0.16 -2.99 -23.06
C PRO A 33 0.91 -1.66 -23.01
N ASN A 34 0.23 -0.56 -22.65
CA ASN A 34 0.88 0.74 -22.47
C ASN A 34 1.66 0.83 -21.15
N LEU A 35 1.40 -0.07 -20.21
CA LEU A 35 2.07 -0.09 -18.91
C LEU A 35 3.24 -1.09 -18.86
N TRP A 36 4.28 -0.70 -18.14
CA TRP A 36 5.41 -1.53 -17.74
C TRP A 36 5.28 -1.96 -16.29
N GLY A 37 5.14 -3.27 -16.06
CA GLY A 37 5.33 -3.87 -14.75
C GLY A 37 6.81 -4.07 -14.46
N VAL A 38 7.29 -3.46 -13.38
CA VAL A 38 8.69 -3.46 -12.95
C VAL A 38 8.85 -4.16 -11.61
N LYS A 39 9.93 -4.93 -11.47
CA LYS A 39 10.41 -5.51 -10.21
C LYS A 39 11.84 -5.05 -9.98
N ALA A 40 12.11 -4.43 -8.85
CA ALA A 40 13.46 -4.14 -8.36
C ALA A 40 13.79 -5.11 -7.22
N GLY A 41 14.95 -5.73 -7.22
CA GLY A 41 15.26 -6.76 -6.23
C GLY A 41 16.71 -6.88 -5.84
N ILE A 42 16.92 -7.26 -4.58
CA ILE A 42 18.22 -7.64 -4.03
C ILE A 42 18.10 -8.94 -3.24
N ARG A 43 19.24 -9.56 -2.97
CA ARG A 43 19.35 -10.73 -2.09
C ARG A 43 20.04 -10.31 -0.80
N VAL A 44 19.34 -10.45 0.32
CA VAL A 44 19.85 -10.15 1.66
C VAL A 44 20.15 -11.46 2.36
N THR A 45 21.35 -11.61 2.91
CA THR A 45 21.74 -12.77 3.71
C THR A 45 21.88 -12.36 5.16
N HIS A 46 21.16 -13.04 6.05
CA HIS A 46 21.23 -12.84 7.50
C HIS A 46 21.19 -14.17 8.22
N SER A 47 22.10 -14.39 9.18
CA SER A 47 22.17 -15.62 9.98
C SER A 47 22.20 -16.90 9.12
N GLY A 48 22.98 -16.89 8.03
CA GLY A 48 23.09 -18.00 7.09
C GLY A 48 21.88 -18.21 6.16
N GLN A 49 20.78 -17.47 6.36
CA GLN A 49 19.61 -17.53 5.49
C GLN A 49 19.65 -16.42 4.45
N SER A 50 19.53 -16.79 3.18
CA SER A 50 19.45 -15.83 2.08
C SER A 50 18.00 -15.63 1.66
N ARG A 51 17.54 -14.38 1.67
CA ARG A 51 16.17 -14.02 1.31
C ARG A 51 16.14 -12.89 0.28
N PRO A 52 15.25 -12.98 -0.71
CA PRO A 52 14.98 -11.91 -1.64
C PRO A 52 14.22 -10.77 -0.96
N VAL A 53 14.55 -9.53 -1.30
CA VAL A 53 13.72 -8.36 -1.03
C VAL A 53 13.42 -7.71 -2.37
N VAL A 54 12.15 -7.42 -2.62
CA VAL A 54 11.66 -6.93 -3.90
C VAL A 54 10.72 -5.75 -3.68
N GLY A 55 10.86 -4.73 -4.53
CA GLY A 55 9.89 -3.66 -4.73
C GLY A 55 9.27 -3.78 -6.12
N PHE A 56 8.06 -3.26 -6.28
CA PHE A 56 7.25 -3.36 -7.47
C PHE A 56 6.81 -1.96 -7.93
N SER A 57 6.56 -1.79 -9.21
CA SER A 57 5.87 -0.61 -9.71
C SER A 57 5.22 -0.93 -11.04
N CYS A 58 4.22 -0.13 -11.40
CA CYS A 58 3.78 0.01 -12.77
C CYS A 58 4.13 1.40 -13.31
N GLY A 59 3.99 1.61 -14.61
CA GLY A 59 3.94 2.93 -15.23
C GLY A 59 4.07 2.89 -16.75
N GLU A 60 3.63 3.95 -17.42
CA GLU A 60 3.79 4.10 -18.88
C GLU A 60 5.28 4.26 -19.26
N GLU A 61 6.04 4.97 -18.42
CA GLU A 61 7.47 5.18 -18.56
C GLU A 61 8.27 4.17 -17.72
N PRO A 62 9.10 3.31 -18.34
CA PRO A 62 9.81 2.26 -17.62
C PRO A 62 10.84 2.81 -16.64
N GLU A 63 11.52 3.92 -16.95
CA GLU A 63 12.50 4.55 -16.07
C GLU A 63 11.87 5.09 -14.79
N ALA A 64 10.70 5.75 -14.90
CA ALA A 64 9.95 6.21 -13.74
C ALA A 64 9.47 5.03 -12.87
N ALA A 65 8.99 3.96 -13.50
CA ALA A 65 8.62 2.73 -12.81
C ALA A 65 9.82 2.04 -12.13
N TRP A 66 11.03 2.11 -12.71
CA TRP A 66 12.27 1.63 -12.07
C TRP A 66 12.57 2.38 -10.78
N GLN A 67 12.49 3.71 -10.79
CA GLN A 67 12.76 4.51 -9.59
C GLN A 67 11.71 4.28 -8.50
N ARG A 68 10.43 4.15 -8.86
CA ARG A 68 9.36 3.81 -7.92
C ARG A 68 9.58 2.43 -7.29
N ALA A 69 9.88 1.41 -8.11
CA ALA A 69 10.16 0.06 -7.61
C ALA A 69 11.41 0.01 -6.72
N ARG A 70 12.44 0.81 -7.03
CA ARG A 70 13.64 0.97 -6.19
C ARG A 70 13.30 1.63 -4.84
N SER A 71 12.44 2.65 -4.85
CA SER A 71 12.03 3.34 -3.62
C SER A 71 11.24 2.41 -2.70
N GLU A 72 10.31 1.61 -3.25
CA GLU A 72 9.59 0.58 -2.48
C GLU A 72 10.55 -0.49 -1.94
N LEU A 73 11.55 -0.90 -2.73
CA LEU A 73 12.59 -1.82 -2.28
C LEU A 73 13.36 -1.24 -1.07
N PHE A 74 13.76 0.03 -1.13
CA PHE A 74 14.50 0.69 -0.06
C PHE A 74 13.66 0.89 1.20
N GLU A 75 12.39 1.25 1.04
CA GLU A 75 11.42 1.30 2.13
C GLU A 75 11.34 -0.05 2.87
N ARG A 76 11.20 -1.15 2.12
CA ARG A 76 11.14 -2.51 2.68
C ARG A 76 12.45 -2.91 3.39
N LEU A 77 13.60 -2.51 2.83
CA LEU A 77 14.92 -2.80 3.42
C LEU A 77 15.14 -2.03 4.72
N LEU A 78 14.89 -0.72 4.71
CA LEU A 78 15.04 0.11 5.90
C LEU A 78 14.06 -0.33 7.00
N THR A 79 12.83 -0.67 6.63
CA THR A 79 11.85 -1.24 7.57
C THR A 79 12.38 -2.53 8.18
N ALA A 80 12.92 -3.45 7.38
CA ALA A 80 13.51 -4.69 7.87
C ALA A 80 14.71 -4.43 8.79
N TRP A 81 15.59 -3.50 8.42
CA TRP A 81 16.75 -3.09 9.22
C TRP A 81 16.32 -2.51 10.57
N LEU A 82 15.32 -1.62 10.60
CA LEU A 82 14.75 -1.08 11.84
C LEU A 82 14.18 -2.20 12.73
N LYS A 83 13.53 -3.23 12.16
CA LYS A 83 13.08 -4.40 12.95
C LYS A 83 14.25 -5.11 13.62
N MET A 84 15.37 -5.25 12.90
CA MET A 84 16.54 -6.00 13.37
C MET A 84 17.38 -5.22 14.38
N SER A 85 17.71 -3.96 14.08
CA SER A 85 18.52 -3.11 14.96
C SER A 85 17.85 -2.91 16.32
N TRP A 86 16.51 -2.85 16.36
CA TRP A 86 15.76 -2.76 17.61
C TRP A 86 15.66 -4.08 18.36
N ALA A 87 15.58 -5.22 17.67
CA ALA A 87 15.69 -6.54 18.31
C ALA A 87 17.07 -6.77 18.95
N GLU A 88 18.13 -6.24 18.35
CA GLU A 88 19.49 -6.32 18.90
C GLU A 88 19.75 -5.28 20.02
N ALA A 89 19.22 -4.05 19.88
CA ALA A 89 19.33 -3.02 20.91
C ALA A 89 18.58 -3.38 22.21
N SER A 90 17.40 -4.01 22.09
CA SER A 90 16.65 -4.54 23.24
C SER A 90 17.33 -5.73 23.93
N PHE A 91 18.34 -6.33 23.32
CA PHE A 91 19.20 -7.33 23.96
C PHE A 91 20.42 -6.74 24.67
N ARG A 92 20.80 -5.49 24.36
CA ARG A 92 22.04 -4.88 24.87
C ARG A 92 21.84 -3.84 25.97
N GLU A 93 20.68 -3.21 26.05
CA GLU A 93 20.38 -2.28 27.12
C GLU A 93 18.98 -2.52 27.68
N SER A 94 18.88 -2.45 29.00
CA SER A 94 17.66 -2.44 29.81
C SER A 94 16.75 -1.26 29.43
N VAL A 95 16.13 -1.33 28.26
CA VAL A 95 15.12 -0.38 27.82
C VAL A 95 13.82 -0.70 28.55
N ALA A 96 13.22 0.32 29.15
CA ALA A 96 11.93 0.20 29.82
C ALA A 96 10.89 -0.49 28.90
N PRO A 97 10.08 -1.44 29.42
CA PRO A 97 9.11 -2.22 28.63
C PRO A 97 8.17 -1.41 27.73
N SER A 98 7.96 -0.12 28.03
CA SER A 98 7.13 0.80 27.26
C SER A 98 7.67 1.14 25.86
N THR A 99 8.98 1.08 25.63
CA THR A 99 9.56 1.48 24.34
C THR A 99 9.58 0.32 23.34
N ALA A 100 9.82 -0.90 23.80
CA ALA A 100 9.76 -2.11 22.96
C ALA A 100 8.33 -2.40 22.50
N ALA A 101 7.33 -2.25 23.38
CA ALA A 101 5.92 -2.38 23.00
C ALA A 101 5.46 -1.28 22.02
N ALA A 102 5.97 -0.05 22.17
CA ALA A 102 5.70 1.04 21.21
C ALA A 102 6.32 0.74 19.84
N ILE A 103 7.53 0.18 19.81
CA ILE A 103 8.26 -0.24 18.63
C ILE A 103 7.60 -1.44 17.94
N GLU A 104 7.20 -2.48 18.67
CA GLU A 104 6.40 -3.58 18.12
C GLU A 104 5.04 -3.11 17.64
N SER A 105 4.42 -2.11 18.28
CA SER A 105 3.20 -1.47 17.77
C SER A 105 3.46 -0.65 16.50
N LEU A 106 4.62 0.00 16.39
CA LEU A 106 5.06 0.79 15.22
C LEU A 106 5.38 -0.11 14.01
N ILE A 107 5.84 -1.34 14.26
CA ILE A 107 6.38 -2.28 13.27
C ILE A 107 5.41 -3.45 12.97
N GLY A 108 4.31 -3.52 13.72
CA GLY A 108 3.70 -4.79 14.12
C GLY A 108 2.87 -5.53 13.09
N ARG A 109 2.11 -4.89 12.20
CA ARG A 109 1.11 -5.65 11.41
C ARG A 109 0.89 -5.26 9.95
N ASP A 110 1.35 -4.10 9.50
CA ASP A 110 1.34 -3.74 8.07
C ASP A 110 2.46 -2.73 7.77
N ALA A 111 2.72 -2.49 6.48
CA ALA A 111 3.61 -1.42 6.04
C ALA A 111 2.87 -0.08 5.91
N THR A 112 1.60 0.00 6.31
CA THR A 112 0.68 1.08 5.96
C THR A 112 1.01 2.38 6.65
N GLY A 113 1.36 3.40 5.87
CA GLY A 113 1.89 4.66 6.37
C GLY A 113 3.41 4.69 6.40
N LEU A 114 4.09 3.83 5.64
CA LEU A 114 5.53 3.97 5.37
C LEU A 114 5.73 4.61 4.00
N ALA A 115 6.73 5.46 3.88
CA ALA A 115 7.14 6.00 2.59
C ALA A 115 8.62 6.32 2.59
N PHE A 116 9.31 5.94 1.51
CA PHE A 116 10.69 6.34 1.25
C PHE A 116 10.79 7.28 0.05
N HIS A 117 11.32 8.49 0.24
CA HIS A 117 11.56 9.47 -0.83
C HIS A 117 12.88 10.22 -0.63
N PRO A 118 13.52 10.72 -1.69
CA PRO A 118 14.67 11.63 -1.56
C PRO A 118 14.35 12.88 -0.73
N ASP A 119 13.11 13.38 -0.87
CA ASP A 119 12.61 14.55 -0.15
C ASP A 119 11.71 14.16 1.04
N SER A 120 11.93 14.82 2.18
CA SER A 120 11.18 14.52 3.40
C SER A 120 9.72 14.97 3.36
N SER A 121 9.39 16.03 2.61
CA SER A 121 8.01 16.51 2.46
C SER A 121 7.21 15.51 1.63
N GLN A 122 7.79 15.01 0.53
CA GLN A 122 7.19 13.96 -0.29
C GLN A 122 6.99 12.66 0.50
N ALA A 123 7.97 12.26 1.31
CA ALA A 123 7.83 11.09 2.18
C ALA A 123 6.66 11.24 3.18
N ARG A 124 6.52 12.40 3.83
CA ARG A 124 5.40 12.68 4.75
C ARG A 124 4.06 12.65 4.05
N ALA A 125 3.96 13.31 2.90
CA ALA A 125 2.74 13.33 2.10
C ALA A 125 2.32 11.92 1.67
N HIS A 126 3.25 11.14 1.12
CA HIS A 126 2.99 9.76 0.68
C HIS A 126 2.55 8.87 1.87
N ALA A 127 3.28 8.89 2.98
CA ALA A 127 2.93 8.09 4.16
C ALA A 127 1.53 8.45 4.70
N THR A 128 1.17 9.73 4.68
CA THR A 128 -0.15 10.20 5.12
C THR A 128 -1.26 9.82 4.13
N PHE A 129 -1.00 9.92 2.82
CA PHE A 129 -1.94 9.46 1.79
C PHE A 129 -2.20 7.97 1.91
N GLU A 130 -1.17 7.14 2.12
CA GLU A 130 -1.34 5.69 2.26
C GLU A 130 -2.18 5.34 3.50
N LEU A 131 -1.95 6.00 4.64
CA LEU A 131 -2.80 5.82 5.83
C LEU A 131 -4.27 6.09 5.51
N MET A 132 -4.55 7.26 4.93
CA MET A 132 -5.92 7.68 4.64
C MET A 132 -6.57 6.76 3.61
N GLU A 133 -5.81 6.31 2.61
CA GLU A 133 -6.26 5.35 1.62
C GLU A 133 -6.72 4.05 2.29
N ARG A 134 -5.91 3.48 3.19
CA ARG A 134 -6.29 2.25 3.92
C ARG A 134 -7.50 2.44 4.80
N HIS A 135 -7.64 3.60 5.43
CA HIS A 135 -8.85 3.90 6.20
C HIS A 135 -10.10 3.95 5.32
N ILE A 136 -10.03 4.65 4.19
CA ILE A 136 -11.12 4.74 3.21
C ILE A 136 -11.47 3.36 2.67
N LEU A 137 -10.49 2.55 2.28
CA LEU A 137 -10.71 1.17 1.85
C LEU A 137 -11.42 0.33 2.92
N GLY A 138 -10.99 0.45 4.18
CA GLY A 138 -11.60 -0.23 5.31
C GLY A 138 -13.07 0.15 5.47
N ARG A 139 -13.38 1.45 5.39
CA ARG A 139 -14.76 1.94 5.45
C ARG A 139 -15.62 1.52 4.28
N ILE A 140 -15.08 1.58 3.06
CA ILE A 140 -15.79 1.12 1.86
C ILE A 140 -16.17 -0.34 2.04
N TRP A 141 -15.21 -1.16 2.46
CA TRP A 141 -15.40 -2.60 2.49
C TRP A 141 -16.28 -3.04 3.65
N TYR A 142 -16.01 -2.58 4.87
CA TYR A 142 -16.56 -3.13 6.09
C TYR A 142 -17.59 -2.23 6.79
N ASP A 143 -17.75 -0.98 6.35
CA ASP A 143 -18.57 0.02 7.04
C ASP A 143 -19.55 0.70 6.07
N ASP A 144 -19.93 1.94 6.37
CA ASP A 144 -20.97 2.73 5.71
C ASP A 144 -20.54 3.43 4.42
N LEU A 145 -19.24 3.49 4.10
CA LEU A 145 -18.77 4.38 3.03
C LEU A 145 -19.15 3.85 1.63
N ARG A 146 -19.89 4.66 0.90
CA ARG A 146 -20.32 4.38 -0.49
C ARG A 146 -19.37 4.98 -1.51
N ILE A 147 -19.35 4.36 -2.68
CA ILE A 147 -18.59 4.81 -3.85
C ILE A 147 -19.51 5.09 -5.02
N GLN A 148 -19.06 5.93 -5.94
CA GLN A 148 -19.75 6.24 -7.19
C GLN A 148 -18.78 6.09 -8.37
N PRO A 149 -19.27 5.66 -9.54
CA PRO A 149 -18.44 5.54 -10.73
C PRO A 149 -17.91 6.91 -11.16
N LEU A 150 -16.68 6.95 -11.65
CA LEU A 150 -16.17 8.10 -12.41
C LEU A 150 -16.67 8.01 -13.84
N GLU A 151 -17.15 9.13 -14.38
CA GLU A 151 -17.50 9.26 -15.80
C GLU A 151 -16.21 9.30 -16.63
N SER A 152 -15.61 8.13 -16.82
CA SER A 152 -14.40 7.98 -17.63
C SER A 152 -14.52 6.74 -18.49
N SER A 153 -13.97 6.81 -19.70
CA SER A 153 -13.87 5.63 -20.57
C SER A 153 -13.09 4.51 -19.88
N PRO A 154 -13.48 3.24 -20.06
CA PRO A 154 -12.70 2.12 -19.56
C PRO A 154 -11.27 2.21 -20.11
N ARG A 155 -10.27 2.17 -19.22
CA ARG A 155 -8.84 2.25 -19.56
C ARG A 155 -8.39 1.07 -20.43
N TRP A 156 -9.04 -0.08 -20.26
CA TRP A 156 -8.81 -1.29 -21.03
C TRP A 156 -10.13 -2.04 -21.24
N SER A 157 -10.27 -2.64 -22.41
CA SER A 157 -11.41 -3.49 -22.78
C SER A 157 -10.90 -4.81 -23.35
N ALA A 158 -11.37 -5.91 -22.78
CA ALA A 158 -11.15 -7.25 -23.29
C ALA A 158 -12.40 -8.11 -23.06
N PRO A 159 -12.64 -9.15 -23.88
CA PRO A 159 -13.78 -10.03 -23.69
C PRO A 159 -13.76 -10.66 -22.28
N ASN A 160 -14.90 -10.62 -21.58
CA ASN A 160 -15.08 -11.15 -20.22
C ASN A 160 -14.33 -10.39 -19.12
N VAL A 161 -13.76 -9.22 -19.41
CA VAL A 161 -13.14 -8.35 -18.42
C VAL A 161 -14.02 -7.13 -18.22
N GLU A 162 -14.40 -6.88 -16.96
CA GLU A 162 -15.05 -5.64 -16.54
C GLU A 162 -14.03 -4.77 -15.79
N THR A 163 -13.91 -3.51 -16.23
CA THR A 163 -13.07 -2.51 -15.58
C THR A 163 -13.93 -1.32 -15.18
N ALA A 164 -13.60 -0.71 -14.04
CA ALA A 164 -14.30 0.48 -13.56
C ALA A 164 -13.40 1.29 -12.63
N LEU A 165 -13.61 2.61 -12.66
CA LEU A 165 -13.01 3.56 -11.72
C LEU A 165 -14.12 4.14 -10.84
N TYR A 166 -13.85 4.28 -9.56
CA TYR A 166 -14.77 4.82 -8.58
C TYR A 166 -14.10 5.88 -7.73
N THR A 167 -14.90 6.80 -7.21
CA THR A 167 -14.49 7.72 -6.14
C THR A 167 -15.47 7.63 -4.97
N THR A 168 -15.12 8.23 -3.84
CA THR A 168 -16.02 8.31 -2.69
C THR A 168 -17.14 9.32 -2.95
N VAL A 169 -18.33 9.04 -2.43
CA VAL A 169 -19.46 10.01 -2.45
C VAL A 169 -19.23 11.22 -1.54
N ARG A 170 -18.21 11.17 -0.68
CA ARG A 170 -17.78 12.24 0.22
C ARG A 170 -16.40 12.73 -0.21
N GLN A 171 -16.16 14.03 -0.12
CA GLN A 171 -14.83 14.61 -0.37
C GLN A 171 -13.83 14.14 0.69
N VAL A 172 -12.59 13.89 0.28
CA VAL A 172 -11.45 13.60 1.15
C VAL A 172 -10.64 14.89 1.30
N GLU A 173 -10.33 15.29 2.52
CA GLU A 173 -9.66 16.60 2.76
C GLU A 173 -8.22 16.66 2.22
N LEU A 174 -7.51 15.52 2.18
CA LEU A 174 -6.11 15.45 1.76
C LEU A 174 -5.89 15.37 0.24
N GLY A 175 -6.93 15.16 -0.56
CA GLY A 175 -6.79 14.97 -1.99
C GLY A 175 -7.96 14.20 -2.61
N HIS A 176 -7.70 13.58 -3.75
CA HIS A 176 -8.68 12.79 -4.49
C HIS A 176 -8.42 11.30 -4.29
N PHE A 177 -9.41 10.59 -3.74
CA PHE A 177 -9.40 9.14 -3.67
C PHE A 177 -9.99 8.54 -4.95
N VAL A 178 -9.28 7.57 -5.53
CA VAL A 178 -9.79 6.73 -6.61
C VAL A 178 -9.56 5.26 -6.28
N LEU A 179 -10.55 4.44 -6.61
CA LEU A 179 -10.48 2.98 -6.59
C LEU A 179 -10.67 2.47 -8.02
N SER A 180 -9.74 1.67 -8.50
CA SER A 180 -9.86 0.93 -9.75
C SER A 180 -10.23 -0.52 -9.47
N SER A 181 -11.10 -1.12 -10.29
CA SER A 181 -11.40 -2.55 -10.22
C SER A 181 -11.23 -3.22 -11.58
N ILE A 182 -10.69 -4.45 -11.58
CA ILE A 182 -10.64 -5.34 -12.73
C ILE A 182 -11.27 -6.67 -12.32
N TYR A 183 -12.35 -7.07 -12.99
CA TYR A 183 -12.96 -8.39 -12.85
C TYR A 183 -12.87 -9.17 -14.15
N ASP A 184 -11.99 -10.17 -14.17
CA ASP A 184 -11.83 -11.10 -15.27
C ASP A 184 -12.67 -12.36 -14.98
N LYS A 185 -13.84 -12.42 -15.61
CA LYS A 185 -14.81 -13.51 -15.42
C LYS A 185 -14.29 -14.84 -15.93
N ARG A 186 -13.42 -14.83 -16.95
CA ARG A 186 -12.89 -16.06 -17.56
C ARG A 186 -11.89 -16.72 -16.63
N ASN A 187 -10.98 -15.95 -16.05
CA ASN A 187 -9.95 -16.45 -15.16
C ASN A 187 -10.37 -16.43 -13.67
N GLU A 188 -11.58 -15.95 -13.38
CA GLU A 188 -12.12 -15.73 -12.04
C GLU A 188 -11.21 -14.85 -11.16
N ILE A 189 -10.60 -13.82 -11.75
CA ILE A 189 -9.69 -12.90 -11.06
C ILE A 189 -10.43 -11.62 -10.74
N PHE A 190 -10.41 -11.21 -9.47
CA PHE A 190 -10.87 -9.90 -9.05
C PHE A 190 -9.78 -9.19 -8.28
N VAL A 191 -9.36 -8.04 -8.81
CA VAL A 191 -8.36 -7.18 -8.20
C VAL A 191 -8.83 -5.74 -8.17
N VAL A 192 -8.26 -4.99 -7.25
CA VAL A 192 -8.55 -3.57 -7.06
C VAL A 192 -7.26 -2.86 -6.72
N GLY A 193 -7.08 -1.66 -7.26
CA GLY A 193 -6.00 -0.74 -6.91
C GLY A 193 -6.60 0.55 -6.39
N SER A 194 -5.88 1.27 -5.53
CA SER A 194 -6.38 2.50 -4.94
C SER A 194 -5.28 3.54 -4.85
N ALA A 195 -5.69 4.81 -4.79
CA ALA A 195 -4.75 5.90 -4.59
C ALA A 195 -5.44 7.12 -4.00
N ILE A 196 -4.70 7.88 -3.20
CA ILE A 196 -4.99 9.28 -2.89
C ILE A 196 -3.90 10.17 -3.48
N ARG A 197 -4.26 11.11 -4.35
CA ARG A 197 -3.31 12.05 -4.96
C ARG A 197 -3.87 13.48 -4.93
N GLU A 198 -3.01 14.45 -5.24
CA GLU A 198 -3.37 15.86 -5.27
C GLU A 198 -4.39 16.16 -6.38
N THR A 199 -4.36 15.40 -7.48
CA THR A 199 -5.34 15.51 -8.55
C THR A 199 -6.10 14.21 -8.78
N MET A 200 -7.33 14.32 -9.29
CA MET A 200 -8.16 13.16 -9.64
C MET A 200 -7.52 12.29 -10.72
N ASN A 201 -6.82 12.90 -11.68
CA ASN A 201 -6.20 12.18 -12.80
C ASN A 201 -5.04 11.32 -12.34
N GLU A 202 -4.14 11.88 -11.51
CA GLU A 202 -3.04 11.12 -10.91
C GLU A 202 -3.54 9.98 -10.03
N ALA A 203 -4.61 10.21 -9.25
CA ALA A 203 -5.21 9.17 -8.43
C ALA A 203 -5.80 8.05 -9.30
N ALA A 204 -6.47 8.40 -10.40
CA ALA A 204 -7.02 7.43 -11.35
C ALA A 204 -5.93 6.61 -12.06
N GLU A 205 -4.85 7.26 -12.50
CA GLU A 205 -3.70 6.60 -13.11
C GLU A 205 -3.04 5.63 -12.14
N HIS A 206 -2.75 6.09 -10.92
CA HIS A 206 -2.08 5.25 -9.93
C HIS A 206 -2.95 4.07 -9.47
N ALA A 207 -4.25 4.29 -9.24
CA ALA A 207 -5.17 3.21 -8.90
C ALA A 207 -5.29 2.19 -10.05
N TRP A 208 -5.27 2.64 -11.30
CA TRP A 208 -5.27 1.77 -12.48
C TRP A 208 -3.98 0.95 -12.58
N GLU A 209 -2.83 1.60 -12.47
CA GLU A 209 -1.50 0.99 -12.46
C GLU A 209 -1.40 -0.16 -11.45
N GLU A 210 -1.86 0.06 -10.22
CA GLU A 210 -1.89 -0.97 -9.17
C GLU A 210 -2.78 -2.16 -9.54
N ALA A 211 -4.01 -1.89 -10.00
CA ALA A 211 -4.94 -2.93 -10.39
C ALA A 211 -4.39 -3.77 -11.56
N ALA A 212 -3.81 -3.11 -12.57
CA ALA A 212 -3.21 -3.73 -13.74
C ALA A 212 -2.04 -4.65 -13.37
N VAL A 213 -1.13 -4.21 -12.48
CA VAL A 213 -0.02 -5.05 -12.00
C VAL A 213 -0.53 -6.26 -11.21
N MET A 214 -1.54 -6.07 -10.36
CA MET A 214 -2.12 -7.18 -9.61
C MET A 214 -2.77 -8.21 -10.54
N HIS A 215 -3.57 -7.77 -11.52
CA HIS A 215 -4.19 -8.65 -12.51
C HIS A 215 -3.15 -9.38 -13.35
N ASP A 216 -2.16 -8.66 -13.88
CA ASP A 216 -1.07 -9.22 -14.67
C ASP A 216 -0.21 -10.20 -13.85
N SER A 217 0.00 -9.95 -12.56
CA SER A 217 0.65 -10.90 -11.66
C SER A 217 -0.17 -12.19 -11.48
N GLN A 218 -1.50 -12.11 -11.52
CA GLN A 218 -2.37 -13.29 -11.42
C GLN A 218 -2.39 -14.09 -12.72
N LEU A 219 -2.46 -13.43 -13.89
CA LEU A 219 -2.49 -14.11 -15.18
C LEU A 219 -1.24 -14.94 -15.45
N ASN A 220 -0.08 -14.41 -15.06
CA ASN A 220 1.20 -15.04 -15.37
C ASN A 220 1.60 -16.13 -14.36
N ASP A 221 0.73 -16.43 -13.40
CA ASP A 221 0.85 -17.46 -12.36
C ASP A 221 2.27 -17.63 -11.83
N SER A 222 3.02 -16.52 -11.77
CA SER A 222 4.38 -16.57 -11.32
C SER A 222 4.24 -16.78 -9.83
N GLN A 223 4.38 -18.02 -9.40
CA GLN A 223 4.87 -18.36 -8.07
C GLN A 223 6.24 -17.69 -7.94
N SER A 224 6.24 -16.37 -7.83
CA SER A 224 7.43 -15.58 -7.67
C SER A 224 8.02 -16.11 -6.38
N PRO A 225 9.18 -16.79 -6.44
CA PRO A 225 9.75 -17.44 -5.25
C PRO A 225 10.03 -16.40 -4.16
N TYR A 226 10.02 -15.12 -4.56
CA TYR A 226 10.23 -13.90 -3.79
C TYR A 226 9.02 -13.43 -2.97
N VAL A 227 7.86 -14.10 -3.06
CA VAL A 227 6.64 -13.72 -2.33
C VAL A 227 6.62 -14.44 -0.97
N ARG A 228 6.54 -13.66 0.13
CA ARG A 228 6.38 -14.18 1.51
C ARG A 228 5.16 -15.12 1.57
N PRO A 229 5.16 -16.16 2.44
CA PRO A 229 4.04 -17.10 2.53
C PRO A 229 2.66 -16.44 2.66
N GLN A 230 2.54 -15.41 3.52
CA GLN A 230 1.30 -14.61 3.68
C GLN A 230 0.88 -13.91 2.38
N SER A 231 1.83 -13.31 1.66
CA SER A 231 1.57 -12.69 0.36
C SER A 231 1.18 -13.75 -0.69
N ARG A 232 1.65 -15.00 -0.61
CA ARG A 232 1.23 -16.09 -1.52
C ARG A 232 -0.22 -16.46 -1.28
N GLU A 233 -0.64 -16.58 -0.03
CA GLU A 233 -2.03 -16.85 0.32
C GLU A 233 -2.96 -15.72 -0.15
N ARG A 234 -2.56 -14.46 0.06
CA ARG A 234 -3.27 -13.30 -0.51
C ARG A 234 -3.40 -13.43 -2.01
N HIS A 235 -2.28 -13.64 -2.72
CA HIS A 235 -2.28 -13.76 -4.18
C HIS A 235 -3.21 -14.88 -4.65
N ARG A 236 -3.18 -16.04 -4.00
CA ARG A 236 -4.10 -17.15 -4.32
C ARG A 236 -5.56 -16.79 -4.09
N SER A 237 -5.86 -16.01 -3.05
CA SER A 237 -7.23 -15.60 -2.73
C SER A 237 -7.87 -14.71 -3.79
N LEU A 238 -7.07 -14.05 -4.64
CA LEU A 238 -7.56 -13.14 -5.70
C LEU A 238 -8.12 -13.90 -6.92
N ARG A 239 -8.14 -15.24 -6.87
CA ARG A 239 -8.69 -16.12 -7.91
C ARG A 239 -9.76 -17.04 -7.33
N GLY A 240 -10.76 -17.38 -8.13
CA GLY A 240 -11.79 -18.38 -7.84
C GLY A 240 -13.09 -17.80 -7.28
N ALA A 241 -13.86 -18.63 -6.58
CA ALA A 241 -15.20 -18.26 -6.09
C ALA A 241 -15.23 -16.97 -5.25
N LEU A 242 -14.21 -16.77 -4.40
CA LEU A 242 -14.11 -15.58 -3.56
C LEU A 242 -14.00 -14.27 -4.38
N SER A 243 -13.41 -14.32 -5.58
CA SER A 243 -13.33 -13.16 -6.49
C SER A 243 -14.71 -12.67 -6.90
N LYS A 244 -15.62 -13.59 -7.20
CA LYS A 244 -17.00 -13.27 -7.58
C LYS A 244 -17.76 -12.63 -6.42
N ASP A 245 -17.58 -13.14 -5.22
CA ASP A 245 -18.24 -12.60 -4.02
C ASP A 245 -17.69 -11.23 -3.64
N ARG A 246 -16.37 -11.02 -3.76
CA ARG A 246 -15.73 -9.71 -3.61
C ARG A 246 -16.22 -8.71 -4.66
N PHE A 247 -16.34 -9.11 -5.92
CA PHE A 247 -16.89 -8.25 -6.96
C PHE A 247 -18.34 -7.84 -6.66
N ARG A 248 -19.21 -8.81 -6.32
CA ARG A 248 -20.60 -8.53 -5.92
C ARG A 248 -20.68 -7.60 -4.71
N HIS A 249 -19.81 -7.80 -3.72
CA HIS A 249 -19.73 -6.94 -2.55
C HIS A 249 -19.34 -5.51 -2.93
N LEU A 250 -18.31 -5.34 -3.77
CA LEU A 250 -17.95 -4.01 -4.28
C LEU A 250 -19.13 -3.37 -5.01
N GLN A 251 -19.83 -4.10 -5.89
CA GLN A 251 -21.01 -3.59 -6.58
C GLN A 251 -22.12 -3.17 -5.60
N SER A 252 -22.30 -3.89 -4.49
CA SER A 252 -23.25 -3.51 -3.45
C SER A 252 -22.90 -2.19 -2.75
N LYS A 253 -21.62 -1.75 -2.80
CA LYS A 253 -21.14 -0.48 -2.25
C LYS A 253 -21.29 0.69 -3.23
N VAL A 254 -21.56 0.42 -4.50
CA VAL A 254 -21.84 1.45 -5.52
C VAL A 254 -23.24 2.01 -5.30
N GLY A 255 -23.35 3.33 -5.18
CA GLY A 255 -24.65 4.00 -5.06
C GLY A 255 -24.53 5.48 -4.65
N SER A 256 -25.56 6.27 -4.97
CA SER A 256 -25.66 7.65 -4.50
C SER A 256 -26.05 7.69 -3.02
N THR A 257 -25.52 8.66 -2.30
CA THR A 257 -25.99 8.95 -0.94
C THR A 257 -27.45 9.42 -1.01
N GLY A 258 -28.34 8.75 -0.29
CA GLY A 258 -29.56 9.42 0.19
C GLY A 258 -29.15 10.67 0.97
N GLU A 259 -29.99 11.71 0.93
CA GLU A 259 -29.76 13.13 1.30
C GLU A 259 -29.31 13.45 2.75
N GLY A 260 -28.63 12.54 3.45
CA GLY A 260 -27.95 12.81 4.71
C GLY A 260 -26.69 13.64 4.48
N GLY A 261 -26.74 14.92 4.88
CA GLY A 261 -25.72 15.95 4.65
C GLY A 261 -24.28 15.44 4.50
N MET A 262 -23.68 15.76 3.36
CA MET A 262 -22.29 15.42 3.01
C MET A 262 -21.32 16.00 4.03
N ARG A 263 -20.97 15.23 5.06
CA ARG A 263 -19.75 15.49 5.85
C ARG A 263 -18.56 14.95 5.06
N ALA A 264 -17.54 15.77 4.88
CA ALA A 264 -16.27 15.31 4.32
C ALA A 264 -15.75 14.12 5.13
N ILE A 265 -14.99 13.23 4.47
CA ILE A 265 -14.15 12.27 5.18
C ILE A 265 -13.02 13.11 5.75
N ALA A 266 -13.27 13.61 6.96
CA ALA A 266 -12.32 14.43 7.66
C ALA A 266 -11.04 13.61 7.85
N VAL A 267 -9.93 14.29 7.68
CA VAL A 267 -8.66 13.85 8.20
C VAL A 267 -8.60 14.50 9.56
N PRO A 268 -8.94 13.81 10.67
CA PRO A 268 -8.88 14.45 11.97
C PRO A 268 -7.54 15.18 12.08
N SER A 269 -7.62 16.50 12.28
CA SER A 269 -6.53 17.46 12.05
C SER A 269 -5.33 17.29 13.01
N ARG A 270 -5.32 16.19 13.76
CA ARG A 270 -4.34 15.74 14.75
C ARG A 270 -3.82 14.32 14.48
N LEU A 271 -4.12 13.74 13.31
CA LEU A 271 -4.10 12.28 13.09
C LEU A 271 -2.72 11.64 13.05
N ALA A 272 -1.79 12.10 12.22
CA ALA A 272 -0.54 11.36 12.02
C ALA A 272 0.54 11.84 13.01
N ARG A 273 0.92 10.98 13.95
CA ARG A 273 2.28 11.05 14.49
C ARG A 273 3.23 10.57 13.40
N GLU A 274 4.38 11.21 13.33
CA GLU A 274 5.36 10.93 12.29
C GLU A 274 6.72 10.64 12.92
N GLN A 275 7.41 9.68 12.34
CA GLN A 275 8.80 9.37 12.62
C GLN A 275 9.57 9.46 11.31
N LEU A 276 10.68 10.21 11.32
CA LEU A 276 11.54 10.42 10.18
C LEU A 276 12.91 9.78 10.44
N VAL A 277 13.38 8.98 9.50
CA VAL A 277 14.76 8.47 9.45
C VAL A 277 15.40 9.04 8.18
N GLN A 278 16.45 9.84 8.35
CA GLN A 278 17.21 10.40 7.24
C GLN A 278 18.39 9.49 6.89
N THR A 279 18.66 9.34 5.60
CA THR A 279 19.76 8.56 5.02
C THR A 279 20.51 9.40 3.98
N SER A 280 21.63 8.92 3.46
CA SER A 280 22.41 9.63 2.44
C SER A 280 21.70 9.78 1.08
N VAL A 281 20.65 8.99 0.83
CA VAL A 281 19.93 8.97 -0.46
C VAL A 281 18.45 9.31 -0.35
N GLY A 282 17.96 9.58 0.85
CA GLY A 282 16.55 9.91 1.08
C GLY A 282 16.10 9.74 2.52
N CYS A 283 14.80 9.79 2.70
CA CYS A 283 14.08 9.89 3.95
C CYS A 283 13.04 8.77 4.01
N LEU A 284 13.08 7.97 5.07
CA LEU A 284 11.98 7.07 5.41
C LEU A 284 11.09 7.79 6.42
N VAL A 285 9.81 7.91 6.11
CA VAL A 285 8.79 8.40 7.03
C VAL A 285 7.85 7.26 7.40
N ARG A 286 7.53 7.17 8.69
CA ARG A 286 6.41 6.39 9.21
C ARG A 286 5.38 7.35 9.76
N SER A 287 4.17 7.31 9.23
CA SER A 287 3.00 7.98 9.77
C SER A 287 2.10 6.95 10.47
N TRP A 288 1.49 7.32 11.59
CA TRP A 288 0.48 6.49 12.26
C TRP A 288 -0.49 7.33 13.09
N VAL A 289 -1.65 6.75 13.37
CA VAL A 289 -2.68 7.42 14.17
C VAL A 289 -2.71 6.91 15.61
N PRO A 290 -2.60 7.78 16.63
CA PRO A 290 -2.90 7.39 18.00
C PRO A 290 -4.42 7.17 18.16
N THR A 291 -4.78 5.96 18.59
CA THR A 291 -6.14 5.39 18.80
C THR A 291 -7.29 6.38 19.03
N GLY A 292 -8.48 6.09 18.46
CA GLY A 292 -9.76 6.70 18.86
C GLY A 292 -10.74 6.86 17.70
N ASP A 293 -10.33 7.56 16.65
CA ASP A 293 -11.20 7.96 15.54
C ASP A 293 -10.77 7.41 14.18
N PHE A 294 -9.74 6.57 14.16
CA PHE A 294 -9.15 6.02 12.94
C PHE A 294 -8.88 4.53 13.10
N ALA A 295 -9.38 3.77 12.16
CA ALA A 295 -9.18 2.33 12.05
C ALA A 295 -8.53 2.02 10.70
N LEU A 296 -7.59 1.09 10.69
CA LEU A 296 -7.02 0.52 9.47
C LEU A 296 -7.91 -0.63 8.97
N VAL A 297 -7.67 -1.08 7.73
CA VAL A 297 -8.41 -2.22 7.14
C VAL A 297 -8.41 -3.44 8.08
N SER A 298 -7.30 -3.68 8.78
CA SER A 298 -7.14 -4.78 9.75
C SER A 298 -8.08 -4.66 10.95
N ASP A 299 -8.27 -3.45 11.48
CA ASP A 299 -9.18 -3.18 12.60
C ASP A 299 -10.64 -3.38 12.17
N TYR A 300 -11.00 -2.82 11.01
CA TYR A 300 -12.33 -3.03 10.41
C TYR A 300 -12.63 -4.50 10.18
N ARG A 301 -11.67 -5.26 9.64
CA ARG A 301 -11.80 -6.70 9.42
C ARG A 301 -11.97 -7.46 10.72
N ALA A 302 -11.22 -7.12 11.76
CA ALA A 302 -11.32 -7.77 13.06
C ALA A 302 -12.69 -7.57 13.71
N ALA A 303 -13.34 -6.42 13.46
CA ALA A 303 -14.67 -6.11 13.94
C ALA A 303 -15.81 -6.72 13.10
N ASN A 304 -15.56 -7.13 11.85
CA ASN A 304 -16.60 -7.53 10.89
C ASN A 304 -16.27 -8.88 10.24
N THR A 305 -16.30 -9.97 11.01
CA THR A 305 -15.89 -11.31 10.57
C THR A 305 -16.90 -12.00 9.63
N ASP A 306 -18.13 -11.49 9.55
CA ASP A 306 -19.24 -11.98 8.74
C ASP A 306 -19.27 -11.37 7.33
N ILE A 307 -18.51 -10.29 7.10
CA ILE A 307 -18.38 -9.65 5.78
C ILE A 307 -17.36 -10.42 4.93
N VAL A 308 -17.62 -10.51 3.61
CA VAL A 308 -16.66 -11.12 2.68
C VAL A 308 -15.28 -10.47 2.82
N ARG A 309 -14.23 -11.29 2.91
CA ARG A 309 -12.88 -10.78 3.15
C ARG A 309 -12.40 -9.90 2.00
N ASP A 310 -11.85 -8.75 2.35
CA ASP A 310 -11.30 -7.78 1.39
C ASP A 310 -10.18 -8.36 0.49
N PRO A 311 -9.96 -7.76 -0.70
CA PRO A 311 -8.84 -8.09 -1.58
C PRO A 311 -7.52 -7.35 -1.21
N PHE A 312 -7.52 -6.49 -0.20
CA PHE A 312 -6.43 -5.57 0.14
C PHE A 312 -5.34 -6.17 1.06
N CYS A 313 -5.56 -7.38 1.60
CA CYS A 313 -4.76 -8.06 2.64
C CYS A 313 -3.25 -8.13 2.39
#